data_AF-A0A4U0VZS2-F1
#
_entry.id   AF-A0A4U0VZS2-F1
#
_cell.length_a   1.000
_cell.length_b   1.000
_cell.length_c   1.000
_cell.angle_alpha   90.00
_cell.angle_beta   90.00
_cell.angle_gamma   90.00
#
_symmetry.space_group_name_H-M   'P 1'
#
loop_
_entity.id
_entity.type
_entity.pdbx_description
1 polymer ?
#
loop_
_entity_poly.entity_id
_entity_poly.type
_entity_poly.pdbx_seq_one_letter_code
_entity_poly.pdbx_strand_id
1 'polypeptide(L)'
;MLARLPRAVTSHAACGWTRCGQPIPAALTPVCPQCSALLPPPPPATTYYDLFGIAPPSFDIDAAKLKRAFLTLQQKVHPDMFSGRGESEDWAKAWSGRVNDAYKALLSERERAEYLLSIHDVTIGEADPVTDPDLLMTIMETREELEDAQSEEDMNRIRDRNKEPDLEAARNLVIELRYLDNIEQVCREWQPGKRVDLQH
;
A
#
# COMPACT_ATOMS: atom_id res chain seq x y z
N MET A 1 -7.17 48.65 4.72
CA MET A 1 -7.16 47.28 5.26
C MET A 1 -8.55 46.67 5.06
N LEU A 2 -8.72 45.86 4.02
CA LEU A 2 -9.86 44.94 3.90
C LEU A 2 -9.26 43.59 3.51
N ALA A 3 -9.04 42.76 4.52
CA ALA A 3 -8.55 41.40 4.32
C ALA A 3 -9.63 40.60 3.59
N ARG A 4 -9.34 40.16 2.36
CA ARG A 4 -10.12 39.14 1.67
C ARG A 4 -9.97 37.84 2.45
N LEU A 5 -11.05 37.44 3.13
CA LEU A 5 -11.16 36.11 3.70
C LEU A 5 -11.10 35.06 2.57
N PRO A 6 -10.39 33.93 2.75
CA PRO A 6 -10.42 32.86 1.77
C PRO A 6 -11.84 32.27 1.73
N ARG A 7 -12.41 32.16 0.52
CA ARG A 7 -13.65 31.43 0.28
C ARG A 7 -13.42 29.97 0.69
N ALA A 8 -14.05 29.54 1.77
CA ALA A 8 -14.15 28.13 2.12
C ALA A 8 -14.89 27.41 1.00
N VAL A 9 -14.20 26.52 0.28
CA VAL A 9 -14.82 25.58 -0.66
C VAL A 9 -15.42 24.45 0.18
N THR A 10 -16.59 24.69 0.78
CA THR A 10 -17.36 23.63 1.43
C THR A 10 -18.35 23.05 0.43
N SER A 11 -17.84 22.28 -0.53
CA SER A 11 -18.67 21.31 -1.26
C SER A 11 -18.64 19.99 -0.51
N HIS A 12 -19.24 19.94 0.67
CA HIS A 12 -19.48 18.66 1.33
C HIS A 12 -20.60 17.98 0.55
N ALA A 13 -20.22 17.03 -0.31
CA ALA A 13 -21.18 16.13 -0.94
C ALA A 13 -22.05 15.52 0.19
N ALA A 14 -23.36 15.71 0.11
CA ALA A 14 -24.31 15.08 1.02
C ALA A 14 -24.57 13.66 0.54
N CYS A 15 -24.85 12.72 1.46
CA CYS A 15 -25.37 11.40 1.10
C CYS A 15 -26.60 11.65 0.21
N GLY A 16 -26.48 11.27 -1.08
CA GLY A 16 -27.21 11.79 -2.25
C GLY A 16 -28.57 12.39 -1.92
N TRP A 17 -28.85 13.59 -2.48
CA TRP A 17 -29.87 14.61 -2.18
C TRP A 17 -31.30 14.18 -1.77
N THR A 18 -31.59 12.88 -1.62
CA THR A 18 -32.91 12.29 -1.38
C THR A 18 -33.00 11.24 -0.26
N ARG A 19 -31.92 10.68 0.32
CA ARG A 19 -32.09 9.60 1.34
C ARG A 19 -32.05 10.04 2.81
N CYS A 20 -31.00 10.73 3.26
CA CYS A 20 -30.96 11.28 4.63
C CYS A 20 -30.49 12.73 4.72
N GLY A 21 -29.92 13.29 3.63
CA GLY A 21 -29.45 14.67 3.57
C GLY A 21 -28.26 14.99 4.49
N GLN A 22 -27.70 13.99 5.19
CA GLN A 22 -26.57 14.17 6.08
C GLN A 22 -25.27 14.38 5.29
N PRO A 23 -24.32 15.16 5.83
CA PRO A 23 -22.99 15.28 5.24
C PRO A 23 -22.30 13.92 5.19
N ILE A 24 -21.56 13.64 4.12
CA ILE A 24 -20.74 12.44 4.03
C ILE A 24 -19.71 12.46 5.17
N PRO A 25 -19.53 11.35 5.93
CA PRO A 25 -18.53 11.29 6.98
C PRO A 25 -17.13 11.60 6.44
N ALA A 26 -16.31 12.28 7.23
CA ALA A 26 -14.89 12.47 6.90
C ALA A 26 -14.11 11.15 6.86
N ALA A 27 -14.57 10.15 7.63
CA ALA A 27 -14.03 8.80 7.57
C ALA A 27 -14.44 8.12 6.26
N LEU A 28 -13.47 7.49 5.60
CA LEU A 28 -13.67 6.77 4.37
C LEU A 28 -14.55 5.53 4.60
N THR A 29 -15.81 5.60 4.19
CA THR A 29 -16.76 4.48 4.30
C THR A 29 -17.57 4.36 3.02
N PRO A 30 -17.80 3.13 2.52
CA PRO A 30 -18.63 2.92 1.34
C PRO A 30 -20.12 3.10 1.61
N VAL A 31 -20.55 3.05 2.88
CA VAL A 31 -21.97 3.14 3.26
C VAL A 31 -22.20 4.26 4.26
N CYS A 32 -23.34 4.94 4.13
CA CYS A 32 -23.77 5.96 5.06
C CYS A 32 -24.11 5.33 6.42
N PRO A 33 -23.52 5.79 7.53
CA PRO A 33 -23.80 5.23 8.85
C PRO A 33 -25.23 5.49 9.34
N GLN A 34 -25.94 6.46 8.74
CA GLN A 34 -27.29 6.85 9.16
C GLN A 34 -28.40 6.07 8.42
N CYS A 35 -28.24 5.83 7.12
CA CYS A 35 -29.31 5.26 6.28
C CYS A 35 -28.87 4.05 5.45
N SER A 36 -27.62 3.60 5.61
CA SER A 36 -27.03 2.47 4.91
C SER A 36 -27.06 2.56 3.38
N ALA A 37 -27.30 3.76 2.82
CA ALA A 37 -27.10 3.98 1.39
C ALA A 37 -25.63 3.83 1.03
N LEU A 38 -25.38 3.28 -0.16
CA LEU A 38 -24.07 3.29 -0.77
C LEU A 38 -23.70 4.75 -1.09
N LEU A 39 -22.48 5.11 -0.71
CA LEU A 39 -21.87 6.41 -0.96
C LEU A 39 -21.05 6.34 -2.25
N PRO A 40 -20.87 7.47 -2.95
CA PRO A 40 -20.04 7.52 -4.15
C PRO A 40 -18.61 7.02 -3.84
N PRO A 41 -17.93 6.40 -4.84
CA PRO A 41 -16.56 5.95 -4.69
C PRO A 41 -15.63 7.12 -4.37
N PRO A 42 -14.52 6.87 -3.66
CA PRO A 42 -13.67 7.94 -3.19
C PRO A 42 -12.89 8.58 -4.34
N PRO A 43 -12.37 9.81 -4.18
CA PRO A 43 -11.60 10.48 -5.23
C PRO A 43 -10.35 9.67 -5.65
N PRO A 44 -9.86 9.79 -6.89
CA PRO A 44 -8.65 9.09 -7.35
C PRO A 44 -7.41 9.36 -6.48
N ALA A 45 -7.30 10.54 -5.87
CA ALA A 45 -6.21 10.90 -4.96
C ALA A 45 -6.18 10.11 -3.64
N THR A 46 -7.24 9.37 -3.31
CA THR A 46 -7.27 8.52 -2.10
C THR A 46 -6.32 7.34 -2.27
N THR A 47 -5.37 7.17 -1.35
CA THR A 47 -4.39 6.09 -1.47
C THR A 47 -5.01 4.72 -1.14
N TYR A 48 -4.32 3.64 -1.50
CA TYR A 48 -4.71 2.29 -1.09
C TYR A 48 -4.59 2.11 0.43
N TYR A 49 -3.66 2.80 1.08
CA TYR A 49 -3.53 2.81 2.53
C TYR A 49 -4.75 3.46 3.19
N ASP A 50 -5.25 4.58 2.65
CA ASP A 50 -6.46 5.25 3.14
C ASP A 50 -7.69 4.33 3.06
N LEU A 51 -7.84 3.56 1.97
CA LEU A 51 -8.95 2.62 1.78
C LEU A 51 -9.06 1.59 2.91
N PHE A 52 -7.93 1.13 3.43
CA PHE A 52 -7.89 0.16 4.53
C PHE A 52 -7.70 0.80 5.91
N GLY A 53 -7.68 2.14 5.99
CA GLY A 53 -7.46 2.87 7.24
C GLY A 53 -6.07 2.63 7.83
N ILE A 54 -5.06 2.44 6.98
CA ILE A 54 -3.66 2.25 7.37
C ILE A 54 -2.99 3.62 7.31
N ALA A 55 -2.62 4.17 8.47
CA ALA A 55 -1.91 5.44 8.56
C ALA A 55 -0.85 5.37 9.67
N PRO A 56 0.39 5.83 9.42
CA PRO A 56 0.91 6.29 8.12
C PRO A 56 1.08 5.14 7.10
N PRO A 57 1.19 5.44 5.79
CA PRO A 57 1.65 4.47 4.80
C PRO A 57 2.98 3.83 5.24
N SER A 58 3.06 2.51 5.17
CA SER A 58 4.21 1.73 5.62
C SER A 58 4.39 0.51 4.73
N PHE A 59 5.63 0.12 4.50
CA PHE A 59 5.94 -1.14 3.83
C PHE A 59 5.56 -2.34 4.71
N ASP A 60 5.84 -2.27 6.02
CA ASP A 60 5.45 -3.31 6.97
C ASP A 60 3.96 -3.16 7.31
N ILE A 61 3.15 -4.10 6.82
CA ILE A 61 1.71 -4.19 7.12
C ILE A 61 1.35 -5.62 7.53
N ASP A 62 0.43 -5.73 8.48
CA ASP A 62 -0.13 -7.01 8.91
C ASP A 62 -1.11 -7.54 7.85
N ALA A 63 -0.68 -8.56 7.10
CA ALA A 63 -1.48 -9.20 6.05
C ALA A 63 -2.83 -9.76 6.57
N ALA A 64 -2.91 -10.20 7.83
CA ALA A 64 -4.14 -10.68 8.41
C ALA A 64 -5.10 -9.54 8.75
N LYS A 65 -4.61 -8.37 9.19
CA LYS A 65 -5.43 -7.15 9.32
C LYS A 65 -5.91 -6.67 7.96
N LEU A 66 -5.03 -6.63 6.96
CA LEU A 66 -5.37 -6.23 5.59
C LEU A 66 -6.51 -7.11 5.03
N LYS A 67 -6.37 -8.44 5.12
CA LYS A 67 -7.38 -9.39 4.65
C LYS A 67 -8.74 -9.19 5.34
N ARG A 68 -8.75 -8.95 6.65
CA ARG A 68 -9.99 -8.67 7.40
C ARG A 68 -10.66 -7.38 6.92
N ALA A 69 -9.88 -6.31 6.72
CA ALA A 69 -10.38 -5.05 6.21
C ALA A 69 -10.94 -5.21 4.78
N PHE A 70 -10.24 -5.93 3.91
CA PHE A 70 -10.69 -6.29 2.57
C PHE A 70 -12.05 -6.99 2.56
N LEU A 71 -12.20 -8.08 3.32
CA LEU A 71 -13.46 -8.81 3.40
C LEU A 71 -14.60 -7.93 3.94
N THR A 72 -14.31 -7.10 4.95
CA THR A 72 -15.29 -6.17 5.53
C THR A 72 -15.77 -5.12 4.52
N LEU A 73 -14.87 -4.60 3.68
CA LEU A 73 -15.22 -3.64 2.64
C LEU A 73 -16.01 -4.34 1.53
N GLN A 74 -15.52 -5.48 1.03
CA GLN A 74 -16.19 -6.23 -0.04
C GLN A 74 -17.63 -6.59 0.30
N GLN A 75 -17.90 -7.05 1.53
CA GLN A 75 -19.27 -7.33 1.98
C GLN A 75 -20.22 -6.13 1.86
N LYS A 76 -19.70 -4.89 1.95
CA LYS A 76 -20.50 -3.67 1.84
C LYS A 76 -20.70 -3.19 0.41
N VAL A 77 -19.79 -3.55 -0.50
CA VAL A 77 -19.74 -2.99 -1.87
C VAL A 77 -19.87 -4.04 -2.98
N HIS A 78 -20.11 -5.30 -2.63
CA HIS A 78 -20.20 -6.37 -3.62
C HIS A 78 -21.30 -6.07 -4.66
N PRO A 79 -20.99 -6.08 -5.98
CA PRO A 79 -21.94 -5.70 -7.03
C PRO A 79 -23.26 -6.47 -7.00
N ASP A 80 -23.23 -7.75 -6.64
CA ASP A 80 -24.43 -8.61 -6.55
C ASP A 80 -25.52 -8.05 -5.62
N MET A 81 -25.14 -7.28 -4.59
CA MET A 81 -26.08 -6.66 -3.65
C MET A 81 -26.83 -5.48 -4.27
N PHE A 82 -26.32 -4.95 -5.39
CA PHE A 82 -26.80 -3.75 -6.06
C PHE A 82 -27.22 -3.98 -7.51
N SER A 83 -27.25 -5.22 -7.99
CA SER A 83 -27.70 -5.59 -9.33
C SER A 83 -29.07 -4.98 -9.66
N GLY A 84 -29.16 -4.28 -10.78
CA GLY A 84 -30.37 -3.61 -11.25
C GLY A 84 -30.70 -2.30 -10.52
N ARG A 85 -29.79 -1.74 -9.70
CA ARG A 85 -30.01 -0.50 -8.93
C ARG A 85 -29.39 0.76 -9.57
N GLY A 86 -29.13 0.73 -10.88
CA GLY A 86 -28.65 1.87 -11.66
C GLY A 86 -27.32 2.42 -11.13
N GLU A 87 -27.27 3.72 -10.80
CA GLU A 87 -26.07 4.40 -10.30
C GLU A 87 -25.43 3.72 -9.08
N SER A 88 -26.23 3.13 -8.18
CA SER A 88 -25.69 2.38 -7.04
C SER A 88 -24.96 1.10 -7.46
N GLU A 89 -25.36 0.48 -8.58
CA GLU A 89 -24.65 -0.67 -9.14
C GLU A 89 -23.28 -0.25 -9.70
N ASP A 90 -23.23 0.89 -10.41
CA ASP A 90 -21.99 1.43 -10.96
C ASP A 90 -21.02 1.87 -9.85
N TRP A 91 -21.53 2.50 -8.80
CA TRP A 91 -20.73 2.82 -7.62
C TRP A 91 -20.22 1.56 -6.90
N ALA A 92 -21.05 0.51 -6.79
CA ALA A 92 -20.65 -0.75 -6.17
C ALA A 92 -19.52 -1.41 -6.97
N LYS A 93 -19.63 -1.43 -8.31
CA LYS A 93 -18.57 -1.90 -9.21
C LYS A 93 -17.28 -1.11 -9.03
N ALA A 94 -17.36 0.24 -9.00
CA ALA A 94 -16.21 1.10 -8.83
C ALA A 94 -15.51 0.90 -7.47
N TRP A 95 -16.28 0.81 -6.38
CA TRP A 95 -15.76 0.49 -5.06
C TRP A 95 -15.10 -0.89 -5.02
N SER A 96 -15.80 -1.92 -5.50
CA SER A 96 -15.31 -3.30 -5.50
C SER A 96 -14.01 -3.45 -6.29
N GLY A 97 -13.94 -2.87 -7.50
CA GLY A 97 -12.73 -2.88 -8.32
C GLY A 97 -11.56 -2.23 -7.58
N ARG A 98 -11.75 -1.03 -7.05
CA ARG A 98 -10.68 -0.31 -6.35
C ARG A 98 -10.21 -1.02 -5.07
N VAL A 99 -11.12 -1.63 -4.31
CA VAL A 99 -10.78 -2.42 -3.13
C VAL A 99 -9.98 -3.67 -3.51
N ASN A 100 -10.29 -4.30 -4.65
CA ASN A 100 -9.52 -5.43 -5.16
C ASN A 100 -8.11 -5.01 -5.61
N ASP A 101 -8.00 -3.93 -6.37
CA ASP A 101 -6.71 -3.40 -6.84
C ASP A 101 -5.82 -3.01 -5.65
N ALA A 102 -6.39 -2.31 -4.67
CA ALA A 102 -5.71 -1.94 -3.44
C ALA A 102 -5.26 -3.17 -2.63
N TYR A 103 -6.12 -4.17 -2.49
CA TYR A 103 -5.78 -5.39 -1.78
C TYR A 103 -4.65 -6.16 -2.47
N LYS A 104 -4.70 -6.30 -3.80
CA LYS A 104 -3.68 -6.99 -4.58
C LYS A 104 -2.33 -6.29 -4.44
N ALA A 105 -2.31 -4.97 -4.68
CA ALA A 105 -1.11 -4.16 -4.61
C ALA A 105 -0.48 -4.19 -3.22
N LEU A 106 -1.29 -4.06 -2.16
CA LEU A 106 -0.77 -4.10 -0.79
C LEU A 106 -0.46 -5.52 -0.31
N LEU A 107 -1.04 -6.58 -0.86
CA LEU A 107 -0.73 -7.94 -0.41
C LEU A 107 0.65 -8.41 -0.87
N SER A 108 1.02 -8.10 -2.12
CA SER A 108 2.32 -8.44 -2.70
C SER A 108 3.40 -7.50 -2.17
N GLU A 109 4.49 -8.04 -1.62
CA GLU A 109 5.61 -7.22 -1.13
C GLU A 109 6.20 -6.34 -2.24
N ARG A 110 6.39 -6.90 -3.44
CA ARG A 110 6.90 -6.16 -4.60
C ARG A 110 5.95 -5.03 -5.02
N GLU A 111 4.68 -5.34 -5.26
CA GLU A 111 3.71 -4.32 -5.71
C GLU A 111 3.48 -3.26 -4.61
N ARG A 112 3.58 -3.64 -3.34
CA ARG A 112 3.49 -2.71 -2.20
C ARG A 112 4.67 -1.76 -2.16
N ALA A 113 5.89 -2.25 -2.37
CA ALA A 113 7.09 -1.41 -2.44
C ALA A 113 6.97 -0.41 -3.59
N GLU A 114 6.63 -0.88 -4.80
CA GLU A 114 6.42 -0.05 -5.99
C GLU A 114 5.35 1.02 -5.74
N TYR A 115 4.22 0.61 -5.15
CA TYR A 115 3.14 1.54 -4.82
C TYR A 115 3.56 2.57 -3.77
N LEU A 116 4.24 2.16 -2.70
CA LEU A 116 4.73 3.05 -1.64
C LEU A 116 5.68 4.10 -2.23
N LEU A 117 6.60 3.69 -3.11
CA LEU A 117 7.49 4.63 -3.79
C LEU A 117 6.70 5.61 -4.67
N SER A 118 5.72 5.13 -5.43
CA SER A 118 4.91 5.97 -6.32
C SER A 118 4.14 7.08 -5.59
N ILE A 119 3.61 6.82 -4.39
CA ILE A 119 2.88 7.83 -3.61
C ILE A 119 3.82 8.87 -2.96
N HIS A 120 5.13 8.61 -2.99
CA HIS A 120 6.20 9.52 -2.60
C HIS A 120 6.91 10.15 -3.82
N ASP A 121 6.30 10.06 -5.00
CA ASP A 121 6.85 10.56 -6.27
C ASP A 121 8.22 9.95 -6.64
N VAL A 122 8.52 8.75 -6.13
CA VAL A 122 9.70 7.96 -6.49
C VAL A 122 9.26 6.89 -7.49
N THR A 123 9.74 6.99 -8.73
CA THR A 123 9.44 6.01 -9.78
C THR A 123 10.62 5.08 -9.98
N ILE A 124 10.36 3.77 -9.94
CA ILE A 124 11.29 2.76 -10.46
C ILE A 124 10.86 2.46 -11.90
N GLY A 125 11.74 2.73 -12.88
CA GLY A 125 11.51 2.38 -14.26
C GLY A 125 11.85 0.91 -14.54
N GLU A 126 11.17 0.28 -15.50
CA GLU A 126 11.53 -1.07 -15.98
C GLU A 126 12.98 -1.16 -16.51
N ALA A 127 13.59 -0.01 -16.86
CA ALA A 127 14.95 0.11 -17.36
C ALA A 127 15.95 0.61 -16.30
N ASP A 128 15.55 0.72 -15.03
CA ASP A 128 16.49 1.09 -13.98
C ASP A 128 17.57 0.01 -13.88
N PRO A 129 18.86 0.38 -14.00
CA PRO A 129 19.93 -0.60 -14.02
C PRO A 129 20.04 -1.27 -12.66
N VAL A 130 20.29 -2.58 -12.67
CA VAL A 130 20.77 -3.26 -11.47
C VAL A 130 22.11 -2.65 -11.11
N THR A 131 22.15 -1.90 -10.01
CA THR A 131 23.33 -1.14 -9.58
C THR A 131 24.31 -1.99 -8.77
N ASP A 132 23.83 -3.10 -8.21
CA ASP A 132 24.63 -4.09 -7.50
C ASP A 132 25.32 -5.03 -8.50
N PRO A 133 26.67 -4.98 -8.63
CA PRO A 133 27.40 -5.84 -9.56
C PRO A 133 27.25 -7.33 -9.27
N ASP A 134 27.14 -7.72 -7.99
CA ASP A 134 27.04 -9.13 -7.60
C ASP A 134 25.65 -9.69 -7.96
N LEU A 135 24.60 -8.88 -7.75
CA LEU A 135 23.25 -9.20 -8.22
C LEU A 135 23.19 -9.28 -9.75
N LEU A 136 23.82 -8.34 -10.45
CA LEU A 136 23.84 -8.35 -11.92
C LEU A 136 24.52 -9.60 -12.47
N MET A 137 25.66 -10.00 -11.89
CA MET A 137 26.35 -11.25 -12.24
C MET A 137 25.44 -12.46 -12.03
N THR A 138 24.81 -12.55 -10.86
CA THR A 138 23.85 -13.62 -10.53
C THR A 138 22.70 -13.72 -11.55
N ILE A 139 22.16 -12.57 -11.99
CA ILE A 139 21.10 -12.52 -13.01
C ILE A 139 21.62 -13.03 -14.37
N MET A 140 22.82 -12.59 -14.78
CA MET A 140 23.40 -13.01 -16.06
C MET A 140 23.71 -14.51 -16.09
N GLU A 141 24.31 -15.05 -15.04
CA GLU A 141 24.60 -16.49 -14.92
C GLU A 141 23.31 -17.32 -14.89
N THR A 142 22.31 -16.89 -14.11
CA THR A 142 21.01 -17.58 -14.06
C THR A 142 20.31 -17.56 -15.41
N ARG A 143 20.46 -16.48 -16.19
CA ARG A 143 19.93 -16.42 -17.56
C ARG A 143 20.61 -17.42 -18.49
N GLU A 144 21.93 -17.53 -18.46
CA GLU A 144 22.67 -18.51 -19.25
C GLU A 144 22.22 -19.94 -18.91
N GLU A 145 22.09 -20.27 -17.63
CA GLU A 145 21.59 -21.57 -17.20
C GLU A 145 20.15 -21.86 -17.65
N LEU A 146 19.29 -20.84 -17.66
CA LEU A 146 17.92 -20.97 -18.18
C LEU A 146 17.90 -21.22 -19.69
N GLU A 147 18.81 -20.61 -20.43
CA GLU A 147 18.95 -20.81 -21.88
C GLU A 147 19.50 -22.22 -22.19
N ASP A 148 20.37 -22.75 -21.34
CA ASP A 148 20.96 -24.09 -21.48
C ASP A 148 20.06 -25.23 -20.95
N ALA A 149 19.07 -24.94 -20.10
CA ALA A 149 18.19 -25.94 -19.50
C ALA A 149 17.44 -26.78 -20.56
N GLN A 150 17.57 -28.10 -20.50
CA GLN A 150 16.95 -29.02 -21.47
C GLN A 150 15.83 -29.88 -20.86
N SER A 151 15.65 -29.81 -19.54
CA SER A 151 14.72 -30.67 -18.82
C SER A 151 13.96 -29.95 -17.70
N GLU A 152 12.85 -30.54 -17.26
CA GLU A 152 12.13 -30.06 -16.08
C GLU A 152 12.97 -30.18 -14.79
N GLU A 153 13.90 -31.13 -14.73
CA GLU A 153 14.84 -31.27 -13.63
C GLU A 153 15.80 -30.07 -13.54
N ASP A 154 16.33 -29.61 -14.69
CA ASP A 154 17.15 -28.39 -14.75
C ASP A 154 16.37 -27.17 -14.26
N MET A 155 15.11 -27.02 -14.70
CA MET A 155 14.23 -25.93 -14.27
C MET A 155 13.95 -25.96 -12.76
N ASN A 156 13.71 -27.15 -12.21
CA ASN A 156 13.49 -27.31 -10.77
C ASN A 156 14.75 -26.95 -9.99
N ARG A 157 15.94 -27.37 -10.45
CA ARG A 157 17.23 -27.01 -9.84
C ARG A 157 17.46 -25.50 -9.84
N ILE A 158 17.28 -24.83 -10.98
CA ILE A 158 17.43 -23.38 -11.11
C ILE A 158 16.45 -22.67 -10.17
N ARG A 159 15.18 -23.10 -10.16
CA ARG A 159 14.16 -22.52 -9.29
C ARG A 159 14.52 -22.65 -7.81
N ASP A 160 14.98 -23.82 -7.38
CA ASP A 160 15.20 -24.09 -5.96
C ASP A 160 16.46 -23.36 -5.45
N ARG A 161 17.52 -23.22 -6.26
CA ARG A 161 18.64 -22.32 -5.95
C ARG A 161 18.19 -20.87 -5.75
N ASN A 162 17.36 -20.34 -6.66
CA ASN A 162 16.88 -18.95 -6.61
C ASN A 162 15.80 -18.69 -5.54
N LYS A 163 15.38 -19.72 -4.80
CA LYS A 163 14.52 -19.59 -3.62
C LYS A 163 15.30 -19.47 -2.32
N GLU A 164 16.59 -19.80 -2.31
CA GLU A 164 17.39 -19.72 -1.09
C GLU A 164 17.49 -18.25 -0.64
N PRO A 165 17.25 -17.96 0.65
CA PRO A 165 17.33 -16.60 1.15
C PRO A 165 18.78 -16.12 1.18
N ASP A 166 19.01 -14.87 0.76
CA ASP A 166 20.31 -14.22 0.92
C ASP A 166 20.54 -13.89 2.41
N LEU A 167 21.24 -14.79 3.09
CA LEU A 167 21.54 -14.66 4.52
C LEU A 167 22.50 -13.52 4.83
N GLU A 168 23.37 -13.13 3.89
CA GLU A 168 24.31 -12.02 4.10
C GLU A 168 23.59 -10.68 3.95
N ALA A 169 22.73 -10.54 2.94
CA ALA A 169 21.84 -9.38 2.83
C ALA A 169 20.93 -9.26 4.08
N ALA A 170 20.34 -10.36 4.54
CA ALA A 170 19.53 -10.37 5.76
C ALA A 170 20.34 -9.96 7.00
N ARG A 171 21.57 -10.46 7.15
CA ARG A 171 22.48 -10.08 8.23
C ARG A 171 22.82 -8.59 8.19
N ASN A 172 23.15 -8.05 7.02
CA ASN A 172 23.50 -6.63 6.86
C ASN A 172 22.30 -5.73 7.15
N LEU A 173 21.10 -6.10 6.69
CA LEU A 173 19.86 -5.40 7.02
C LEU A 173 19.60 -5.39 8.53
N VAL A 174 19.79 -6.51 9.23
CA VAL A 174 19.65 -6.57 10.70
C VAL A 174 20.63 -5.64 11.40
N ILE A 175 21.88 -5.56 10.93
CA ILE A 175 22.87 -4.64 11.49
C ILE A 175 22.42 -3.20 11.30
N GLU A 176 21.99 -2.82 10.09
CA GLU A 176 21.49 -1.48 9.78
C GLU A 176 20.29 -1.10 10.65
N LEU A 177 19.29 -1.97 10.74
CA LEU A 177 18.10 -1.74 11.57
C LEU A 177 18.46 -1.54 13.03
N ARG A 178 19.41 -2.32 13.58
CA ARG A 178 19.88 -2.16 14.96
C ARG A 178 20.48 -0.76 15.21
N TYR A 179 21.18 -0.19 14.23
CA TYR A 179 21.70 1.18 14.35
C TYR A 179 20.58 2.22 14.28
N LEU A 180 19.61 2.03 13.39
CA LEU A 180 18.45 2.92 13.27
C LEU A 180 17.60 2.91 14.55
N ASP A 181 17.36 1.74 15.13
CA ASP A 181 16.65 1.58 16.40
C ASP A 181 17.38 2.31 17.55
N ASN A 182 18.72 2.21 17.59
CA ASN A 182 19.53 2.93 18.56
C ASN A 182 19.37 4.45 18.41
N ILE A 183 19.44 4.96 17.18
CA ILE A 183 19.21 6.39 16.89
C ILE A 183 17.81 6.81 17.34
N GLU A 184 16.78 6.04 17.04
CA GLU A 184 15.41 6.35 17.46
C GLU A 184 15.29 6.39 18.99
N GLN A 185 15.88 5.42 19.69
CA GLN A 185 15.90 5.38 21.15
C GLN A 185 16.59 6.63 21.74
N VAL A 186 17.76 6.99 21.22
CA VAL A 186 18.49 8.19 21.64
C VAL A 186 17.66 9.45 21.40
N CYS A 187 16.99 9.56 20.25
CA CYS A 187 16.08 10.67 19.95
C CYS A 187 14.92 10.76 20.96
N ARG A 188 14.35 9.63 21.38
CA ARG A 188 13.27 9.58 22.38
C ARG A 188 13.75 9.98 23.78
N GLU A 189 14.97 9.62 24.14
CA GLU A 189 15.56 9.89 25.46
C GLU A 189 16.29 11.25 25.55
N TRP A 190 16.44 11.95 24.42
CA TRP A 190 17.22 13.18 24.32
C TRP A 190 16.68 14.29 25.24
N GLN A 191 17.60 15.00 25.90
CA GLN A 191 17.28 16.19 26.69
C GLN A 191 18.33 17.30 26.44
N PRO A 192 17.92 18.58 26.48
CA PRO A 192 18.86 19.69 26.33
C PRO A 192 20.01 19.60 27.34
N GLY A 193 21.26 19.66 26.84
CA GLY A 193 22.47 19.64 27.66
C GLY A 193 22.96 18.26 28.14
N LYS A 194 22.25 17.16 27.83
CA LYS A 194 22.75 15.80 28.05
C LYS A 194 23.64 15.33 26.89
N ARG A 195 24.68 14.57 27.21
CA ARG A 195 25.56 13.94 26.22
C ARG A 195 24.80 12.82 25.50
N VAL A 196 24.87 12.83 24.17
CA VAL A 196 24.38 11.74 23.32
C VAL A 196 25.49 10.71 23.17
N ASP A 197 25.15 9.43 23.33
CA ASP A 197 26.04 8.29 23.10
C ASP A 197 25.32 7.29 22.18
N LEU A 198 25.93 6.97 21.05
CA LEU A 198 25.40 6.00 20.07
C LEU A 198 26.26 4.74 20.19
N GLN A 199 25.65 3.64 20.61
CA GLN A 199 26.36 2.37 20.74
C GLN A 199 26.41 1.63 19.40
N HIS A 200 27.63 1.26 18.99
CA HIS A 200 27.96 0.45 17.81
C HIS A 200 28.06 -1.05 18.13
#